data_AF-A0A7V8FBT5-F1
#
_entry.id   AF-A0A7V8FBT5-F1
#
_cell.length_a   1.000
_cell.length_b   1.000
_cell.length_c   1.000
_cell.angle_alpha   90.00
_cell.angle_beta   90.00
_cell.angle_gamma   90.00
#
_symmetry.space_group_name_H-M   'P 1'
#
loop_
_entity.id
_entity.type
_entity.pdbx_description
1 polymer ?
#
loop_
_entity_poly.entity_id
_entity_poly.type
_entity_poly.pdbx_seq_one_letter_code
_entity_poly.pdbx_strand_id
1 'polypeptide(L)' 'MNRMITLQVNTAGAWRNVLTFASHRAPAIREAVKGLQSAAGPAVKWCFLDDGHREWLPEPLATTFAQEKTP' A
#
# COMPACT_ATOMS: atom_id res chain seq x y z
N MET A 1 12.18 -8.45 20.66
CA MET A 1 11.33 -7.24 20.49
C MET A 1 10.79 -7.27 19.07
N ASN A 2 9.47 -7.22 18.89
CA ASN A 2 8.91 -7.17 17.54
C ASN A 2 9.08 -5.75 16.98
N ARG A 3 9.83 -5.61 15.88
CA ARG A 3 9.98 -4.34 15.17
C ARG A 3 8.64 -3.93 14.57
N MET A 4 8.26 -2.66 14.70
CA MET A 4 6.99 -2.13 14.19
C MET A 4 7.21 -1.35 12.91
N ILE A 5 6.35 -1.58 11.91
CA ILE A 5 6.35 -0.93 10.61
C ILE A 5 5.00 -0.23 10.44
N THR A 6 4.99 0.95 9.81
CA THR A 6 3.76 1.69 9.50
C THR A 6 3.54 1.76 8.01
N LEU A 7 2.42 1.22 7.52
CA LEU A 7 1.92 1.50 6.18
C LEU A 7 1.51 2.96 6.09
N GLN A 8 2.11 3.70 5.16
CA GLN A 8 1.72 5.07 4.83
C GLN A 8 1.18 5.15 3.41
N VAL A 9 0.24 6.07 3.21
CA VAL A 9 -0.30 6.43 1.91
C VAL A 9 -0.10 7.93 1.67
N ASN A 10 0.25 8.31 0.45
CA ASN A 10 0.27 9.68 0.00
C ASN A 10 -0.82 9.89 -1.05
N THR A 11 -1.80 10.70 -0.69
CA THR A 11 -2.85 11.17 -1.60
C THR A 11 -2.66 12.66 -1.82
N ALA A 12 -2.40 13.08 -3.06
CA ALA A 12 -2.26 14.49 -3.43
C ALA A 12 -1.25 15.29 -2.58
N GLY A 13 -0.11 14.68 -2.25
CA GLY A 13 1.00 15.34 -1.54
C GLY A 13 0.98 15.19 -0.02
N ALA A 14 -0.12 14.75 0.59
CA ALA A 14 -0.21 14.55 2.04
C ALA A 14 0.00 13.08 2.44
N TRP A 15 0.95 12.84 3.35
CA TRP A 15 1.20 11.52 3.94
C TRP A 15 0.26 11.22 5.11
N ARG A 16 -0.29 10.00 5.13
CA ARG A 16 -1.16 9.50 6.21
C ARG A 16 -0.72 8.12 6.65
N ASN A 17 -0.79 7.86 7.95
CA ASN A 17 -0.58 6.53 8.52
C ASN A 17 -1.88 5.72 8.38
N VAL A 18 -1.80 4.54 7.77
CA VAL A 18 -2.95 3.65 7.56
C VAL A 18 -2.99 2.57 8.64
N LEU A 19 -1.86 1.92 8.87
CA LEU A 19 -1.77 0.78 9.78
C LEU A 19 -0.35 0.62 10.30
N THR A 20 -0.20 0.42 11.61
CA THR A 20 1.07 0.02 12.24
C THR A 20 1.01 -1.44 12.65
N PHE A 21 2.01 -2.24 12.26
CA PHE A 21 2.02 -3.69 12.42
C PHE A 21 3.43 -4.23 12.68
N ALA A 22 3.53 -5.45 13.20
CA ALA A 22 4.82 -6.10 13.42
C ALA A 22 5.48 -6.50 12.10
N SER A 23 6.78 -6.28 11.95
CA SER A 23 7.53 -6.42 10.69
C SER A 23 7.37 -7.78 10.00
N HIS A 24 7.22 -8.86 10.76
CA HIS A 24 6.98 -10.21 10.20
C HIS A 24 5.67 -10.32 9.40
N ARG A 25 4.74 -9.38 9.54
CA ARG A 25 3.49 -9.31 8.77
C ARG A 25 3.63 -8.54 7.45
N ALA A 26 4.78 -7.90 7.18
CA ALA A 26 4.99 -7.10 5.97
C ALA A 26 4.64 -7.84 4.66
N PRO A 27 4.96 -9.13 4.47
CA PRO A 27 4.55 -9.85 3.27
C PRO A 27 3.03 -9.93 3.10
N ALA A 28 2.30 -10.27 4.17
CA ALA A 28 0.85 -10.38 4.14
C ALA A 28 0.16 -9.02 3.91
N ILE A 29 0.65 -7.96 4.55
CA ILE A 29 0.14 -6.61 4.34
C ILE A 29 0.45 -6.13 2.92
N ARG A 30 1.63 -6.44 2.38
CA ARG A 30 2.00 -6.09 1.00
C ARG A 30 1.03 -6.70 -0.01
N GLU A 31 0.69 -7.98 0.13
CA GLU A 31 -0.30 -8.63 -0.75
C GLU A 31 -1.70 -8.01 -0.61
N ALA A 32 -2.15 -7.70 0.60
CA ALA A 32 -3.44 -7.05 0.83
C ALA A 32 -3.52 -5.63 0.21
N VAL A 33 -2.41 -4.89 0.24
CA VAL A 33 -2.34 -3.52 -0.28
C VAL A 33 -2.36 -3.47 -1.80
N LYS A 34 -1.92 -4.52 -2.52
CA LYS A 34 -1.97 -4.54 -4.00
C LYS A 34 -3.38 -4.26 -4.54
N GLY A 35 -4.42 -4.86 -3.96
CA GLY A 35 -5.79 -4.61 -4.37
C GLY A 35 -6.24 -3.17 -4.13
N LEU A 36 -5.81 -2.56 -3.02
CA LEU A 36 -6.10 -1.17 -2.70
C LEU A 36 -5.35 -0.19 -3.61
N GLN A 37 -4.10 -0.50 -3.95
CA GLN A 37 -3.31 0.30 -4.88
C GLN A 37 -3.99 0.39 -6.26
N SER A 38 -4.49 -0.73 -6.78
CA SER A 38 -5.21 -0.76 -8.05
C SER A 38 -6.50 0.08 -8.01
N ALA A 39 -7.18 0.16 -6.87
CA ALA A 39 -8.40 0.96 -6.71
C ALA A 39 -8.15 2.47 -6.48
N ALA A 40 -7.02 2.83 -5.85
CA ALA A 40 -6.70 4.21 -5.47
C ALA A 40 -6.22 5.08 -6.66
N GLY A 41 -5.81 4.46 -7.76
CA GLY A 41 -5.31 5.13 -8.96
C GLY A 41 -3.82 5.47 -8.92
N PRO A 42 -3.22 5.81 -10.07
CA PRO A 42 -1.75 5.88 -10.25
C PRO A 42 -1.08 7.04 -9.50
N ALA A 43 -1.83 8.07 -9.11
CA ALA A 43 -1.29 9.21 -8.38
C ALA A 43 -1.03 8.92 -6.88
N VAL A 44 -1.56 7.80 -6.36
CA VAL A 44 -1.48 7.46 -4.94
C VAL A 44 -0.23 6.62 -4.68
N LYS A 45 0.64 7.12 -3.79
CA LYS A 45 1.90 6.43 -3.43
C LYS A 45 1.75 5.71 -2.11
N TRP A 46 2.37 4.54 -1.99
CA TRP A 46 2.32 3.72 -0.78
C TRP A 46 3.73 3.32 -0.36
N CYS A 47 3.97 3.27 0.94
CA CYS A 47 5.25 2.80 1.48
C CYS A 47 5.09 2.17 2.86
N PHE A 48 6.08 1.38 3.24
CA PHE A 48 6.30 0.96 4.61
C PHE A 48 7.33 1.91 5.25
N LEU A 49 6.92 2.64 6.28
CA LEU A 49 7.78 3.44 7.12
C LEU A 49 8.29 2.59 8.27
N ASP A 50 9.61 2.53 8.40
CA ASP A 50 10.31 1.74 9.39
C ASP A 50 11.50 2.52 9.95
N ASP A 51 11.35 3.04 11.17
CA ASP A 51 12.36 3.84 11.86
C ASP A 51 12.94 5.00 11.01
N GLY A 52 12.05 5.72 10.33
CA GLY A 52 12.44 6.83 9.45
C GLY A 52 12.83 6.41 8.03
N HIS A 53 13.07 5.12 7.78
CA HIS A 53 13.32 4.59 6.44
C HIS A 53 12.01 4.25 5.73
N ARG A 54 11.86 4.67 4.47
CA ARG A 54 10.70 4.33 3.63
C ARG A 54 11.07 3.26 2.61
N GLU A 55 10.42 2.12 2.70
CA GLU A 55 10.41 1.11 1.64
C GLU A 55 9.18 1.35 0.75
N TRP A 56 9.41 1.73 -0.51
CA TRP A 56 8.33 2.00 -1.46
C TRP A 56 7.69 0.70 -1.93
N LEU A 57 6.36 0.67 -1.91
CA LEU A 57 5.64 -0.43 -2.53
C LEU A 57 5.61 -0.21 -4.04
N PRO A 58 5.85 -1.26 -4.85
CA PRO A 58 5.81 -1.13 -6.30
C PRO A 58 4.45 -0.61 -6.73
N GLU A 59 4.43 0.15 -7.82
CA GLU A 59 3.18 0.58 -8.44
C GLU A 59 2.37 -0.67 -8.82
N PRO A 60 1.04 -0.64 -8.65
CA PRO A 60 0.22 -1.76 -9.06
C PRO A 60 0.45 -1.99 -10.55
N LEU A 61 0.84 -3.21 -10.93
CA LEU A 61 0.72 -3.64 -12.32
C LEU A 61 -0.74 -3.42 -12.69
N ALA A 62 -0.99 -2.61 -13.73
CA ALA A 62 -2.32 -2.18 -14.13
C ALA A 62 -3.28 -3.36 -14.06
N THR A 63 -4.08 -3.42 -12.99
CA THR A 63 -5.12 -4.43 -12.88
C THR A 63 -6.20 -3.90 -13.78
N THR A 64 -6.24 -4.39 -15.02
CA THR A 64 -7.38 -4.20 -15.90
C THR A 64 -8.58 -4.80 -15.18
N PHE A 65 -9.34 -3.96 -14.49
CA PHE A 65 -10.68 -4.31 -14.07
C PHE A 65 -11.45 -4.45 -15.38
N ALA A 66 -11.52 -5.68 -15.91
CA ALA A 66 -12.46 -6.00 -16.96
C ALA A 66 -13.83 -5.61 -16.40
N GLN A 67 -14.40 -4.54 -16.96
CA GLN A 67 -15.73 -4.11 -16.56
C GLN A 67 -16.66 -5.29 -16.88
N GLU A 68 -17.16 -5.97 -15.85
CA GLU A 68 -18.24 -6.93 -16.01
C GLU A 68 -19.43 -6.16 -16.59
N LYS A 69 -19.64 -6.36 -17.89
CA LYS A 69 -20.82 -5.86 -18.60
C LYS A 69 -22.01 -6.65 -18.05
N THR A 70 -22.73 -6.06 -17.11
CA THR A 70 -23.98 -6.63 -16.60
C THR A 70 -25.00 -6.68 -17.77
N PRO A 71 -25.73 -7.80 -17.96
CA PRO A 71 -26.66 -7.99 -19.08
C PRO A 71 -27.87 -7.05 -19.05
#